data_AF-A0A0F9KT64-F1
#
_entry.id   AF-A0A0F9KT64-F1
#
_cell.length_a   1.000
_cell.length_b   1.000
_cell.length_c   1.000
_cell.angle_alpha   90.00
_cell.angle_beta   90.00
_cell.angle_gamma   90.00
#
_symmetry.space_group_name_H-M   'P 1'
#
loop_
_entity.id
_entity.type
_entity.pdbx_description
1 polymer ?
#
loop_
_entity_poly.entity_id
_entity_poly.type
_entity_poly.pdbx_seq_one_letter_code
_entity_poly.pdbx_strand_id
1 'polypeptide(L)' 'MTPEQLAERLTEFLKRSHGARSVRIEGLRLLTGGASRQTWSFDAVIENAGGEVNRQALILRGDPRRGPNLMPREMEYA' A
#
# COMPACT_ATOMS: atom_id res chain seq x y z
N MET A 1 5.25 9.09 8.46
CA MET A 1 5.26 7.63 8.20
C MET A 1 6.46 7.37 7.35
N THR A 2 7.45 6.66 7.88
CA THR A 2 8.66 6.28 7.13
C THR A 2 8.36 5.07 6.22
N PRO A 3 9.23 4.76 5.24
CA PRO A 3 9.09 3.56 4.41
C PRO A 3 9.03 2.26 5.23
N GLU A 4 9.81 2.16 6.31
CA GLU A 4 9.87 0.98 7.17
C GLU A 4 8.54 0.80 7.92
N GLN A 5 8.01 1.88 8.49
CA GLN A 5 6.70 1.89 9.14
C GLN A 5 5.57 1.56 8.15
N LEU A 6 5.71 1.97 6.88
CA LEU A 6 4.76 1.63 5.83
C LEU A 6 4.84 0.14 5.47
N ALA A 7 6.05 -0.41 5.30
CA ALA A 7 6.27 -1.82 5.02
C ALA A 7 5.68 -2.71 6.12
N GLU A 8 5.91 -2.37 7.39
CA GLU A 8 5.34 -3.10 8.54
C GLU A 8 3.80 -3.10 8.51
N ARG A 9 3.19 -1.93 8.27
CA ARG A 9 1.73 -1.80 8.14
C ARG A 9 1.16 -2.59 6.95
N LEU A 10 1.86 -2.59 5.82
CA LEU A 10 1.48 -3.35 4.63
C LEU A 10 1.56 -4.86 4.88
N THR A 11 2.64 -5.33 5.52
CA THR A 11 2.79 -6.74 5.94
C THR A 11 1.59 -7.18 6.77
N GLU A 12 1.27 -6.44 7.83
CA GLU A 12 0.16 -6.79 8.72
C GLU A 12 -1.20 -6.74 8.02
N PHE A 13 -1.42 -5.75 7.16
CA PHE A 13 -2.64 -5.65 6.38
C PHE A 13 -2.80 -6.81 5.39
N LEU A 14 -1.75 -7.13 4.64
CA LEU A 14 -1.77 -8.20 3.64
C LEU A 14 -1.90 -9.58 4.30
N LYS A 15 -1.25 -9.77 5.44
CA LYS A 15 -1.35 -10.99 6.23
C LYS A 15 -2.80 -11.26 6.65
N ARG A 16 -3.48 -10.25 7.20
CA ARG A 16 -4.89 -10.37 7.59
C ARG A 16 -5.84 -10.55 6.40
N SER A 17 -5.65 -9.78 5.33
CA SER A 17 -6.55 -9.82 4.16
C SER A 17 -6.46 -11.13 3.36
N HIS A 18 -5.30 -11.78 3.34
CA HIS A 18 -5.09 -13.04 2.62
C HIS A 18 -5.18 -14.28 3.52
N GLY A 19 -5.43 -14.12 4.83
CA GLY A 19 -5.31 -15.23 5.79
C GLY A 19 -3.92 -15.89 5.72
N ALA A 20 -2.89 -15.10 5.44
CA ALA A 20 -1.56 -15.60 5.14
C ALA A 20 -0.80 -16.00 6.40
N ARG A 21 0.05 -17.02 6.28
CA ARG A 21 0.98 -17.42 7.32
C ARG A 21 2.09 -16.37 7.47
N SER A 22 2.66 -15.94 6.36
CA SER A 22 3.71 -14.94 6.32
C SER A 22 3.55 -14.01 5.11
N VAL A 23 4.01 -12.77 5.26
CA VAL A 23 4.11 -11.78 4.18
C VAL A 23 5.45 -11.07 4.29
N ARG A 24 6.11 -10.84 3.16
CA ARG A 24 7.32 -10.01 3.04
C ARG A 24 7.12 -8.97 1.96
N ILE A 25 7.45 -7.73 2.28
CA ILE A 25 7.45 -6.60 1.34
C ILE A 25 8.86 -6.44 0.78
N GLU A 26 8.97 -6.41 -0.54
CA GLU A 26 10.23 -6.21 -1.27
C GLU A 26 10.13 -5.00 -2.20
N GLY A 27 11.26 -4.31 -2.42
CA GLY A 27 11.34 -3.25 -3.43
C GLY A 27 10.42 -2.05 -3.19
N LEU A 28 10.04 -1.76 -1.93
CA LEU A 28 9.18 -0.63 -1.59
C LEU A 28 9.83 0.69 -1.99
N ARG A 29 9.23 1.38 -2.96
CA ARG A 29 9.71 2.66 -3.46
C ARG A 29 8.57 3.64 -3.69
N LEU A 30 8.84 4.91 -3.44
CA LEU A 30 7.93 6.00 -3.77
C LEU A 30 8.04 6.29 -5.27
N LEU A 31 6.91 6.22 -5.96
CA LEU A 31 6.76 6.71 -7.33
C LEU A 31 6.41 8.19 -7.28
N THR A 32 7.23 9.03 -7.90
CA THR A 32 6.96 10.46 -8.02
C THR A 32 5.85 10.67 -9.05
N GLY A 33 4.72 11.22 -8.60
CA GLY A 33 3.55 11.42 -9.46
C GLY A 33 2.65 12.56 -8.96
N GLY A 34 2.92 13.78 -9.44
CA GLY A 34 2.07 14.96 -9.24
C GLY A 34 2.01 15.51 -7.80
N ALA A 35 1.70 16.80 -7.68
CA ALA A 35 1.92 17.63 -6.50
C ALA A 35 1.17 17.26 -5.19
N SER A 36 0.44 16.13 -5.12
CA SER A 36 -0.38 15.80 -3.94
C SER A 36 -0.50 14.31 -3.59
N ARG A 37 -0.15 13.37 -4.48
CA ARG A 37 -0.42 11.94 -4.26
C ARG A 37 0.88 11.19 -3.97
N GLN A 38 0.89 10.41 -2.89
CA GLN A 38 1.99 9.47 -2.63
C GLN A 38 1.61 8.12 -3.22
N THR A 39 2.28 7.74 -4.31
CA THR A 39 2.11 6.41 -4.90
C THR A 39 3.33 5.57 -4.57
N TRP A 40 3.13 4.36 -4.05
CA TRP A 40 4.22 3.43 -3.72
C TRP A 40 4.08 2.17 -4.57
N SER A 41 5.19 1.63 -5.07
CA SER A 41 5.25 0.31 -5.68
C SER A 41 6.07 -0.65 -4.83
N PHE A 42 5.64 -1.91 -4.76
CA PHE A 42 6.35 -2.97 -4.04
C PHE A 42 5.90 -4.35 -4.54
N ASP A 43 6.70 -5.36 -4.25
CA ASP A 43 6.29 -6.76 -4.35
C ASP A 43 5.88 -7.28 -2.97
N ALA A 44 4.76 -8.00 -2.91
CA ALA A 44 4.37 -8.78 -1.75
C ALA A 44 4.62 -10.27 -2.02
N VAL A 45 5.46 -10.89 -1.21
CA VAL A 45 5.65 -12.34 -1.20
C VAL A 45 4.80 -12.91 -0.07
N ILE A 46 3.76 -13.65 -0.43
CA ILE A 46 2.68 -14.09 0.45
C ILE A 46 2.73 -15.62 0.53
N GLU A 47 2.89 -16.15 1.74
CA GLU A 47 2.80 -17.59 2.02
C GLU A 47 1.44 -17.89 2.65
N ASN A 48 0.63 -18.72 2.01
CA ASN A 48 -0.66 -19.13 2.56
C ASN A 48 -0.51 -20.20 3.65
N ALA A 49 -1.61 -20.54 4.33
CA ALA A 49 -1.59 -21.56 5.39
C ALA A 49 -1.19 -22.96 4.88
N GLY A 50 -1.38 -23.25 3.59
CA GLY A 50 -0.96 -24.48 2.94
C GLY A 50 0.51 -24.51 2.53
N GLY A 51 1.27 -23.43 2.77
CA GLY A 51 2.70 -23.33 2.43
C GLY A 51 2.97 -22.93 0.98
N GLU A 52 1.95 -22.62 0.19
CA GLU A 52 2.14 -22.09 -1.16
C GLU A 52 2.58 -20.63 -1.07
N VAL A 53 3.60 -20.28 -1.87
CA VAL A 53 4.17 -18.94 -1.94
C VAL A 53 3.79 -18.28 -3.25
N ASN A 54 3.16 -17.11 -3.16
CA ASN A 54 2.79 -16.29 -4.31
C ASN A 54 3.49 -14.92 -4.22
N ARG A 55 3.99 -14.42 -5.36
CA ARG A 55 4.54 -13.07 -5.50
C ARG A 55 3.57 -12.20 -6.28
N GLN A 56 3.18 -11.08 -5.70
CA GLN A 56 2.30 -10.09 -6.31
C GLN A 56 2.98 -8.73 -6.41
N ALA A 57 3.02 -8.14 -7.60
CA ALA A 57 3.42 -6.74 -7.79
C ALA A 57 2.22 -5.83 -7.47
N LEU A 58 2.39 -4.90 -6.53
CA LEU A 58 1.30 -4.08 -5.99
C LEU A 58 1.63 -2.58 -6.02
N ILE A 59 0.59 -1.77 -6.12
CA ILE A 59 0.65 -0.30 -6.03
C ILE A 59 -0.24 0.17 -4.87
N LEU A 60 0.33 0.94 -3.94
CA LEU A 60 -0.43 1.67 -2.93
C LEU A 60 -0.59 3.13 -3.37
N ARG A 61 -1.83 3.62 -3.39
CA ARG A 61 -2.14 5.04 -3.64
C ARG A 61 -2.62 5.67 -2.34
N GLY A 62 -1.80 6.55 -1.76
CA GLY A 62 -2.18 7.37 -0.62
C GLY A 62 -2.71 8.72 -1.09
N ASP A 63 -3.95 9.04 -0.73
CA ASP A 63 -4.47 10.39 -0.88
C ASP A 63 -3.75 11.35 0.08
N PRO A 64 -3.53 12.62 -0.32
CA PRO A 64 -3.00 13.62 0.59
C PRO A 64 -3.87 13.70 1.85
N ARG A 65 -3.24 13.68 3.03
CA ARG A 65 -3.93 13.88 4.30
C ARG A 65 -4.69 15.22 4.25
N ARG A 66 -5.95 15.21 4.70
CA ARG A 66 -6.86 16.36 4.85
C ARG A 66 -6.10 17.64 5.25
N GLY A 67 -5.77 18.48 4.27
CA GLY A 67 -5.45 19.89 4.48
C GLY A 67 -6.74 20.71 4.37
N PRO A 68 -6.76 21.96 4.87
CA PRO A 68 -7.97 22.80 4.93
C PRO A 68 -8.65 23.09 3.58
N ASN A 69 -8.03 22.71 2.45
CA ASN A 69 -8.52 22.95 1.08
C ASN A 69 -8.81 21.67 0.27
N LEU A 70 -9.10 20.53 0.90
CA LEU A 70 -9.48 19.33 0.16
C LEU A 70 -10.99 19.33 -0.11
N MET A 71 -11.40 19.62 -1.35
CA MET A 71 -12.77 19.30 -1.77
C MET A 71 -12.95 17.77 -1.78
N PRO A 72 -14.00 17.22 -1.15
CA PRO A 72 -14.37 15.82 -1.28
C PRO A 72 -14.55 15.48 -2.76
N ARG A 73 -14.11 14.29 -3.16
CA ARG A 73 -14.28 13.76 -4.54
C ARG A 73 -15.75 13.77 -5.00
N GLU A 74 -16.66 13.74 -4.04
CA GLU A 74 -18.12 13.87 -4.20
C GLU A 74 -18.53 15.21 -4.83
N MET A 75 -17.72 16.27 -4.63
CA MET A 75 -17.95 17.63 -5.14
C MET A 75 -17.23 17.91 -6.47
N GLU A 76 -16.49 16.96 -7.05
CA GLU A 76 -15.71 17.19 -8.28
C GLU A 76 -16.57 17.24 -9.57
N TYR A 77 -17.84 16.83 -9.48
CA TYR A 77 -18.75 16.72 -10.63
C TYR A 77 -20.12 17.41 -10.43
N ALA A 78 -20.20 18.40 -9.53
CA ALA A 78 -21.42 19.20 -9.34
C ALA A 78 -21.52 20.36 -10.34
#